data_AF-X6NPU9-F1
#
_entry.id   AF-X6NPU9-F1
#
_cell.length_a   1.000
_cell.length_b   1.000
_cell.length_c   1.000
_cell.angle_alpha   90.00
_cell.angle_beta   90.00
_cell.angle_gamma   90.00
#
_symmetry.space_group_name_H-M   'P 1'
#
loop_
_entity.id
_entity.type
_entity.pdbx_description
1 polymer ?
#
loop_
_entity_poly.entity_id
_entity_poly.type
_entity_poly.pdbx_seq_one_letter_code
_entity_poly.pdbx_strand_id
1 'polypeptide(L)'
;MDKPHWMEHYEVYESNDGSDHGREEAEATATKTLEGNEKGNDNDDDEEMKQRNDKTESHDNISNNDKDGANRNFQLHLQLNTEIASIKRVNKSDQHQDQSQSELEIKLTNGKTLHCDLLLCAMGVLPYTPYCDPKVLSKTSKNGALIVNEFLQARNYPHIFAAGDCCKLESRATVHEKGSDDIHAWFQMQLWSQAQQMGWIAAHAMFYDPKDYENDVHLCFNWELFAHVTKFFNKKCIFLGRFNGQGLRDSEFLKYNTKMKMELEKQQMIKLVVEVNEYTGRERVMGAVLIGDTGLEETCENLILNKTDISKFGDDFLSVDVDLEDMFD
;
A
#
# COMPACT_ATOMS: atom_id res chain seq x y z
N MET A 1 -9.62 -5.81 4.35
CA MET A 1 -9.11 -5.58 5.71
C MET A 1 -9.24 -4.10 5.95
N ASP A 2 -9.91 -3.70 7.03
CA ASP A 2 -10.09 -2.28 7.35
C ASP A 2 -8.73 -1.68 7.74
N LYS A 3 -8.45 -0.47 7.23
CA LYS A 3 -7.23 0.26 7.60
C LYS A 3 -7.36 0.72 9.06
N PRO A 4 -6.30 0.62 9.88
CA PRO A 4 -6.27 1.21 11.20
C PRO A 4 -6.44 2.74 11.14
N HIS A 5 -7.14 3.32 12.12
CA HIS A 5 -7.43 4.76 12.19
C HIS A 5 -6.16 5.65 12.19
N TRP A 6 -5.08 5.21 12.84
CA TRP A 6 -3.80 5.93 12.88
C TRP A 6 -3.12 6.04 11.51
N MET A 7 -3.64 5.35 10.49
CA MET A 7 -3.12 5.39 9.12
C MET A 7 -3.75 6.49 8.26
N GLU A 8 -4.68 7.27 8.82
CA GLU A 8 -5.34 8.40 8.13
C GLU A 8 -4.65 9.75 8.39
N HIS A 9 -3.75 9.81 9.38
CA HIS A 9 -2.96 10.99 9.70
C HIS A 9 -1.51 10.80 9.24
N TYR A 10 -1.05 11.65 8.33
CA TYR A 10 0.34 11.65 7.86
C TYR A 10 0.97 13.00 8.19
N GLU A 11 2.10 12.98 8.90
CA GLU A 11 3.00 14.13 8.95
C GLU A 11 3.95 14.04 7.76
N VAL A 12 3.88 15.02 6.86
CA VAL A 12 4.79 15.16 5.72
C VAL A 12 5.92 16.08 6.17
N TYR A 13 7.11 15.52 6.34
CA TYR A 13 8.32 16.30 6.57
C TYR A 13 8.86 16.75 5.21
N GLU A 14 8.52 17.97 4.79
CA GLU A 14 9.21 18.65 3.68
C GLU A 14 10.58 19.11 4.18
N SER A 15 11.65 18.77 3.44
CA SER A 15 12.96 19.34 3.68
C SER A 15 12.97 20.81 3.26
N ASN A 16 12.57 21.71 4.15
CA ASN A 16 12.73 23.15 3.95
C ASN A 16 14.06 23.59 4.55
N ASP A 17 14.98 24.01 3.67
CA ASP A 17 16.13 24.81 4.06
C ASP A 17 15.63 26.09 4.76
N GLY A 18 15.83 26.14 6.07
CA GLY A 18 15.94 27.33 6.90
C GLY A 18 14.93 28.47 6.70
N SER A 19 13.78 28.41 7.39
CA SER A 19 13.26 29.54 8.17
C SER A 19 12.05 29.10 8.99
N ASP A 20 12.16 29.32 10.30
CA ASP A 20 11.15 29.09 11.34
C ASP A 20 9.86 29.91 11.11
N HIS A 21 8.68 29.27 11.20
CA HIS A 21 7.47 29.74 11.88
C HIS A 21 6.28 28.75 11.75
N GLY A 22 5.66 28.41 12.89
CA GLY A 22 4.21 28.17 13.02
C GLY A 22 3.67 26.77 12.73
N ARG A 23 3.22 26.06 13.78
CA ARG A 23 2.36 24.86 13.69
C ARG A 23 1.00 25.21 13.09
N GLU A 24 0.65 24.62 11.95
CA GLU A 24 -0.72 24.47 11.45
C GLU A 24 -0.94 23.01 11.02
N GLU A 25 -2.03 22.40 11.52
CA GLU A 25 -2.51 21.08 11.09
C GLU A 25 -2.97 21.18 9.63
N ALA A 26 -2.21 20.59 8.71
CA ALA A 26 -2.52 20.61 7.29
C ALA A 26 -3.23 19.31 6.86
N GLU A 27 -4.53 19.40 6.54
CA GLU A 27 -5.20 18.45 5.65
C GLU A 27 -4.59 18.61 4.25
N ALA A 28 -3.69 17.70 3.86
CA ALA A 28 -2.99 17.76 2.59
C ALA A 28 -3.91 17.38 1.41
N THR A 29 -4.57 18.39 0.82
CA THR A 29 -4.99 18.37 -0.59
C THR A 29 -3.80 18.83 -1.43
N ALA A 30 -3.05 17.88 -2.02
CA ALA A 30 -1.90 18.22 -2.84
C ALA A 30 -2.33 18.80 -4.20
N THR A 31 -2.34 20.13 -4.31
CA THR A 31 -2.19 20.85 -5.57
C THR A 31 -1.14 21.92 -5.33
N LYS A 32 0.07 21.76 -5.89
CA LYS A 32 1.06 22.84 -5.95
C LYS A 32 1.74 22.84 -7.31
N THR A 33 1.45 23.89 -8.07
CA THR A 33 2.16 24.32 -9.27
C THR A 33 3.36 25.13 -8.81
N LEU A 34 4.57 24.77 -9.25
CA LEU A 34 5.79 25.55 -9.01
C LEU A 34 5.82 26.73 -10.01
N GLU A 35 5.59 27.95 -9.53
CA GLU A 35 5.90 29.16 -10.29
C GLU A 35 7.28 29.69 -9.87
N GLY A 36 8.21 29.72 -10.83
CA GLY A 36 9.54 30.28 -10.67
C GLY A 36 9.49 31.81 -10.64
N ASN A 37 10.18 32.39 -9.66
CA ASN A 37 10.26 33.83 -9.44
C ASN A 37 11.44 34.41 -10.26
N GLU A 38 11.18 35.00 -11.43
CA GLU A 38 12.15 35.84 -12.14
C GLU A 38 11.89 37.32 -11.83
N LYS A 39 12.95 38.00 -11.37
CA LYS A 39 13.00 39.44 -11.09
C LYS A 39 12.97 40.26 -12.39
N GLY A 40 12.21 41.35 -12.42
CA GLY A 40 12.29 42.37 -13.48
C GLY A 40 11.58 43.68 -13.10
N ASN A 41 12.36 44.75 -13.09
CA ASN A 41 12.13 46.13 -12.64
C ASN A 41 11.06 46.98 -13.40
N ASP A 42 10.57 47.98 -12.66
CA ASP A 42 10.28 49.39 -13.00
C ASP A 42 9.02 49.84 -13.80
N ASN A 43 8.16 50.56 -13.05
CA ASN A 43 7.67 51.94 -13.23
C ASN A 43 6.44 52.33 -14.09
N ASP A 44 5.57 53.07 -13.39
CA ASP A 44 4.80 54.29 -13.71
C ASP A 44 3.43 54.24 -14.45
N ASP A 45 2.41 54.56 -13.64
CA ASP A 45 1.39 55.61 -13.77
C ASP A 45 0.14 55.50 -14.68
N ASP A 46 -0.96 55.93 -14.03
CA ASP A 46 -2.19 56.61 -14.49
C ASP A 46 -3.53 55.87 -14.76
N GLU A 47 -4.46 56.18 -13.82
CA GLU A 47 -5.83 56.71 -13.98
C GLU A 47 -7.05 55.86 -14.46
N GLU A 48 -7.99 55.74 -13.51
CA GLU A 48 -9.44 56.00 -13.52
C GLU A 48 -10.49 55.15 -14.31
N MET A 49 -11.52 54.79 -13.50
CA MET A 49 -12.98 54.69 -13.76
C MET A 49 -13.65 53.42 -14.34
N LYS A 50 -14.29 52.69 -13.40
CA LYS A 50 -15.74 52.31 -13.33
C LYS A 50 -16.42 51.69 -14.56
N GLN A 51 -16.88 50.43 -14.44
CA GLN A 51 -18.29 50.04 -14.21
C GLN A 51 -18.54 48.51 -14.31
N ARG A 52 -19.04 47.94 -13.20
CA ARG A 52 -20.12 46.94 -13.01
C ARG A 52 -20.34 45.77 -14.02
N ASN A 53 -20.27 44.59 -13.40
CA ASN A 53 -21.19 43.45 -13.40
C ASN A 53 -20.91 42.19 -14.26
N ASP A 54 -20.81 41.10 -13.50
CA ASP A 54 -21.35 39.75 -13.72
C ASP A 54 -20.49 38.63 -14.36
N LYS A 55 -20.39 37.57 -13.56
CA LYS A 55 -20.12 36.15 -13.84
C LYS A 55 -18.66 35.71 -13.97
N THR A 56 -18.12 35.36 -12.81
CA THR A 56 -17.06 34.38 -12.57
C THR A 56 -17.43 33.00 -13.12
N GLU A 57 -16.81 32.62 -14.24
CA GLU A 57 -16.44 31.25 -14.60
C GLU A 57 -15.06 31.32 -15.27
N SER A 58 -13.99 31.23 -14.47
CA SER A 58 -12.61 31.18 -14.97
C SER A 58 -12.25 29.74 -15.30
N HIS A 59 -12.30 29.42 -16.58
CA HIS A 59 -11.64 28.27 -17.19
C HIS A 59 -10.15 28.57 -17.31
N ASP A 60 -9.33 28.04 -16.40
CA ASP A 60 -7.88 28.10 -16.55
C ASP A 60 -7.40 26.89 -17.36
N ASN A 61 -7.36 27.08 -18.69
CA ASN A 61 -6.64 26.23 -19.63
C ASN A 61 -5.16 26.67 -19.64
N ILE A 62 -4.28 25.90 -19.00
CA ILE A 62 -2.84 26.03 -19.18
C ILE A 62 -2.40 25.01 -20.22
N SER A 63 -2.14 25.47 -21.44
CA SER A 63 -1.53 24.66 -22.51
C SER A 63 -0.01 24.87 -22.52
N ASN A 64 0.73 23.90 -21.98
CA ASN A 64 2.17 23.82 -22.21
C ASN A 64 2.43 22.98 -23.47
N ASN A 65 2.90 23.64 -24.52
CA ASN A 65 3.39 23.02 -25.74
C ASN A 65 4.79 22.47 -25.49
N ASP A 66 4.92 21.17 -25.28
CA ASP A 66 6.20 20.49 -25.43
C ASP A 66 6.17 19.44 -26.53
N LYS A 67 7.21 19.53 -27.36
CA LYS A 67 7.42 18.80 -28.60
C LYS A 67 7.97 17.40 -28.29
N ASP A 68 7.08 16.44 -28.06
CA ASP A 68 7.36 15.03 -28.32
C ASP A 68 6.04 14.29 -28.58
N GLY A 69 6.02 13.48 -29.63
CA GLY A 69 4.82 12.87 -30.22
C GLY A 69 4.18 11.74 -29.41
N ALA A 70 3.79 12.00 -28.17
CA ALA A 70 2.90 11.21 -27.31
C ALA A 70 2.42 12.16 -26.18
N ASN A 71 1.16 12.30 -25.77
CA ASN A 71 0.00 11.44 -25.85
C ASN A 71 -1.23 12.28 -25.42
N ARG A 72 -2.41 11.78 -25.74
CA ARG A 72 -3.74 12.30 -25.37
C ARG A 72 -3.81 12.65 -23.87
N ASN A 73 -4.52 13.74 -23.54
CA ASN A 73 -4.85 14.20 -22.18
C ASN A 73 -5.27 13.03 -21.26
N PHE A 74 -4.32 12.41 -20.55
CA PHE A 74 -4.62 11.41 -19.54
C PHE A 74 -5.03 12.14 -18.26
N GLN A 75 -6.27 11.92 -17.83
CA GLN A 75 -6.79 12.45 -16.58
C GLN A 75 -7.13 11.30 -15.64
N LEU A 76 -6.53 11.29 -14.45
CA LEU A 76 -6.84 10.34 -13.39
C LEU A 76 -7.86 10.96 -12.43
N HIS A 77 -9.04 10.36 -12.36
CA HIS A 77 -10.10 10.77 -11.42
C HIS A 77 -10.25 9.72 -10.33
N LEU A 78 -9.76 10.02 -9.12
CA LEU A 78 -9.93 9.14 -7.97
C LEU A 78 -11.30 9.36 -7.34
N GLN A 79 -12.00 8.26 -7.04
CA GLN A 79 -13.26 8.26 -6.28
C GLN A 79 -13.06 7.35 -5.08
N LEU A 80 -12.90 7.96 -3.90
CA LEU A 80 -12.68 7.25 -2.65
C LEU A 80 -14.02 7.10 -1.89
N ASN A 81 -14.06 6.20 -0.92
CA ASN A 81 -15.20 6.00 -0.01
C ASN A 81 -16.54 5.76 -0.73
N THR A 82 -16.51 5.04 -1.84
CA THR A 82 -17.70 4.68 -2.61
C THR A 82 -17.55 3.30 -3.25
N GLU A 83 -18.69 2.68 -3.56
CA GLU A 83 -18.77 1.36 -4.19
C GLU A 83 -19.61 1.45 -5.45
N ILE A 84 -19.48 0.46 -6.33
CA ILE A 84 -20.35 0.32 -7.49
C ILE A 84 -21.71 -0.19 -7.03
N ALA A 85 -22.74 0.65 -7.16
CA ALA A 85 -24.11 0.29 -6.84
C ALA A 85 -24.82 -0.44 -8.00
N SER A 86 -24.56 -0.04 -9.26
CA SER A 86 -25.10 -0.75 -10.43
C SER A 86 -24.30 -0.46 -11.70
N ILE A 87 -24.32 -1.40 -12.64
CA ILE A 87 -23.73 -1.29 -13.97
C ILE A 87 -24.82 -1.52 -15.01
N LYS A 88 -24.97 -0.61 -15.97
CA LYS A 88 -25.94 -0.71 -17.06
C LYS A 88 -25.28 -0.40 -18.39
N ARG A 89 -25.71 -1.10 -19.44
CA ARG A 89 -25.33 -0.77 -20.81
C ARG A 89 -26.38 0.18 -21.39
N VAL A 90 -25.93 1.31 -21.90
CA VAL A 90 -26.78 2.35 -22.48
C VAL A 90 -26.39 2.53 -23.95
N ASN A 91 -27.38 2.59 -24.83
CA ASN A 91 -27.14 2.88 -26.25
C ASN A 91 -27.18 4.40 -26.45
N LYS A 92 -26.16 4.98 -27.09
CA LYS A 92 -26.25 6.35 -27.58
C LYS A 92 -27.31 6.38 -28.69
N SER A 93 -28.39 7.12 -28.47
CA SER A 93 -29.41 7.35 -29.48
C SER A 93 -28.94 8.47 -30.41
N ASP A 94 -28.09 8.15 -31.38
CA ASP A 94 -27.78 9.09 -32.45
C ASP A 94 -28.82 8.95 -33.56
N GLN A 95 -29.55 10.04 -33.85
CA GLN A 95 -30.57 10.07 -34.91
C GLN A 95 -29.98 9.99 -36.33
N HIS A 96 -28.66 9.86 -36.50
CA HIS A 96 -28.04 9.67 -37.81
C HIS A 96 -26.83 8.71 -37.73
N GLN A 97 -26.92 7.61 -38.49
CA GLN A 97 -25.87 6.66 -38.90
C GLN A 97 -25.41 5.54 -37.93
N ASP A 98 -26.00 4.36 -38.14
CA ASP A 98 -25.44 3.00 -38.33
C ASP A 98 -24.26 2.42 -37.52
N GLN A 99 -23.79 3.06 -36.44
CA GLN A 99 -22.97 2.38 -35.42
C GLN A 99 -23.44 2.77 -34.02
N SER A 100 -24.27 1.93 -33.41
CA SER A 100 -24.67 2.10 -32.01
C SER A 100 -23.46 1.90 -31.10
N GLN A 101 -22.75 2.98 -30.75
CA GLN A 101 -21.72 2.90 -29.72
C GLN A 101 -22.42 2.74 -28.36
N SER A 102 -22.25 1.57 -27.77
CA SER A 102 -22.80 1.25 -26.45
C SER A 102 -21.82 1.71 -25.37
N GLU A 103 -22.32 2.41 -24.36
CA GLU A 103 -21.54 2.92 -23.23
C GLU A 103 -21.99 2.22 -21.94
N LEU A 104 -21.10 2.11 -20.96
CA LEU A 104 -21.44 1.64 -19.62
C LEU A 104 -21.77 2.83 -18.73
N GLU A 105 -22.95 2.81 -18.13
CA GLU A 105 -23.35 3.69 -17.04
C GLU A 105 -23.08 2.96 -15.71
N ILE A 106 -22.24 3.55 -14.87
CA ILE A 106 -21.86 3.04 -13.56
C ILE A 106 -22.42 3.99 -12.50
N LYS A 107 -23.35 3.51 -11.68
CA LYS A 107 -23.85 4.27 -10.52
C LYS A 107 -23.05 3.90 -9.30
N LEU A 108 -22.57 4.91 -8.59
CA LEU A 108 -21.83 4.78 -7.34
C LEU A 108 -22.77 4.96 -6.14
N THR A 109 -22.37 4.42 -4.99
CA THR A 109 -23.16 4.54 -3.73
C THR A 109 -23.29 5.97 -3.22
N ASN A 110 -22.39 6.88 -3.63
CA ASN A 110 -22.47 8.31 -3.32
C ASN A 110 -23.44 9.08 -4.24
N GLY A 111 -24.16 8.39 -5.13
CA GLY A 111 -25.12 8.98 -6.07
C GLY A 111 -24.51 9.48 -7.38
N LYS A 112 -23.17 9.54 -7.50
CA LYS A 112 -22.48 9.91 -8.74
C LYS A 112 -22.71 8.82 -9.80
N THR A 113 -22.86 9.25 -11.05
CA THR A 113 -22.93 8.36 -12.21
C THR A 113 -21.73 8.62 -13.10
N LEU A 114 -21.01 7.56 -13.46
CA LEU A 114 -19.87 7.58 -14.38
C LEU A 114 -20.25 6.89 -15.68
N HIS A 115 -19.69 7.37 -16.78
CA HIS A 115 -19.85 6.78 -18.10
C HIS A 115 -18.49 6.35 -18.64
N CYS A 116 -18.38 5.13 -19.16
CA CYS A 116 -17.14 4.61 -19.70
C CYS A 116 -17.36 3.54 -20.79
N ASP A 117 -16.39 3.38 -21.70
CA ASP A 117 -16.40 2.31 -22.70
C ASP A 117 -15.92 0.95 -22.13
N LEU A 118 -15.08 0.98 -21.09
CA LEU A 118 -14.47 -0.20 -20.47
C LEU A 118 -14.47 -0.09 -18.95
N LEU A 119 -14.94 -1.15 -18.28
CA LEU A 119 -14.83 -1.34 -16.84
C LEU A 119 -13.87 -2.50 -16.55
N LEU A 120 -12.80 -2.23 -15.81
CA LEU A 120 -11.89 -3.25 -15.29
C LEU A 120 -12.21 -3.47 -13.80
N CYS A 121 -12.60 -4.69 -13.44
CA CYS A 121 -12.89 -5.06 -12.05
C CYS A 121 -11.67 -5.78 -11.44
N ALA A 122 -11.06 -5.16 -10.42
CA ALA A 122 -9.89 -5.69 -9.71
C ALA A 122 -10.14 -5.71 -8.19
N MET A 123 -11.26 -6.30 -7.77
CA MET A 123 -11.75 -6.31 -6.38
C MET A 123 -11.23 -7.49 -5.53
N GLY A 124 -10.19 -8.18 -6.01
CA GLY A 124 -9.67 -9.40 -5.39
C GLY A 124 -10.34 -10.68 -5.89
N VAL A 125 -9.88 -11.82 -5.38
CA VAL A 125 -10.32 -13.17 -5.78
C VAL A 125 -10.78 -13.97 -4.57
N LEU A 126 -11.71 -14.90 -4.80
CA LEU A 126 -12.10 -15.89 -3.79
C LEU A 126 -11.32 -17.20 -4.00
N PRO A 127 -10.85 -17.84 -2.93
CA PRO A 127 -10.28 -19.18 -2.99
C PRO A 127 -11.21 -20.16 -3.71
N TYR A 128 -10.66 -20.93 -4.64
CA TYR A 128 -11.42 -21.92 -5.41
C TYR A 128 -11.05 -23.35 -4.99
N THR A 129 -11.92 -23.99 -4.22
CA THR A 129 -11.65 -25.28 -3.55
C THR A 129 -12.80 -26.32 -3.73
N PRO A 130 -13.44 -26.44 -4.91
CA PRO A 130 -14.67 -27.23 -5.06
C PRO A 130 -14.49 -28.74 -4.90
N TYR A 131 -13.26 -29.25 -5.03
CA TYR A 131 -12.96 -30.69 -5.00
C TYR A 131 -12.63 -31.20 -3.60
N CYS A 132 -12.63 -30.34 -2.59
CA CYS A 132 -12.36 -30.74 -1.21
C CYS A 132 -13.65 -31.27 -0.57
N ASP A 133 -13.59 -32.49 -0.01
CA ASP A 133 -14.72 -33.13 0.68
C ASP A 133 -15.35 -32.16 1.71
N PRO A 134 -16.68 -32.08 1.84
CA PRO A 134 -17.37 -31.37 2.93
C PRO A 134 -16.76 -31.55 4.34
N LYS A 135 -16.16 -32.71 4.63
CA LYS A 135 -15.43 -33.00 5.88
C LYS A 135 -14.12 -32.21 6.02
N VAL A 136 -13.49 -31.81 4.92
CA VAL A 136 -12.40 -30.82 4.85
C VAL A 136 -12.98 -29.40 4.87
N LEU A 137 -14.09 -29.16 4.15
CA LEU A 137 -14.75 -27.84 4.04
C LEU A 137 -15.27 -27.30 5.38
N SER A 138 -15.65 -28.17 6.33
CA SER A 138 -16.03 -27.75 7.70
C SER A 138 -14.92 -27.00 8.46
N LYS A 139 -13.69 -26.98 7.93
CA LYS A 139 -12.51 -26.31 8.48
C LYS A 139 -11.90 -25.26 7.55
N THR A 140 -12.61 -24.82 6.51
CA THR A 140 -12.19 -23.70 5.68
C THR A 140 -12.25 -22.37 6.43
N SER A 141 -11.45 -21.41 6.02
CA SER A 141 -11.57 -20.03 6.50
C SER A 141 -12.96 -19.45 6.17
N LYS A 142 -13.34 -18.33 6.80
CA LYS A 142 -14.58 -17.60 6.47
C LYS A 142 -14.76 -17.31 4.96
N ASN A 143 -13.66 -17.28 4.21
CA ASN A 143 -13.66 -16.95 2.78
C ASN A 143 -13.52 -18.19 1.88
N GLY A 144 -13.60 -19.42 2.42
CA GLY A 144 -13.52 -20.67 1.65
C GLY A 144 -12.10 -21.22 1.40
N ALA A 145 -11.06 -20.53 1.85
CA ALA A 145 -9.68 -21.03 1.76
C ALA A 145 -9.47 -22.28 2.64
N LEU A 146 -8.72 -23.26 2.15
CA LEU A 146 -8.28 -24.41 2.96
C LEU A 146 -7.29 -23.96 4.03
N ILE A 147 -7.50 -24.36 5.28
CA ILE A 147 -6.54 -24.06 6.35
C ILE A 147 -5.40 -25.10 6.33
N VAL A 148 -4.16 -24.63 6.25
CA VAL A 148 -2.95 -25.48 6.17
C VAL A 148 -1.92 -25.12 7.25
N ASN A 149 -1.13 -26.06 7.76
CA ASN A 149 -0.03 -25.74 8.68
C ASN A 149 1.20 -25.13 7.95
N GLU A 150 2.30 -24.87 8.66
CA GLU A 150 3.53 -24.30 8.08
C GLU A 150 4.19 -25.17 7.01
N PHE A 151 3.88 -26.47 6.99
CA PHE A 151 4.31 -27.44 5.97
C PHE A 151 3.30 -27.60 4.83
N LEU A 152 2.28 -26.73 4.80
CA LEU A 152 1.20 -26.69 3.83
C LEU A 152 0.28 -27.91 3.80
N GLN A 153 0.29 -28.68 4.90
CA GLN A 153 -0.62 -29.80 5.09
C GLN A 153 -1.98 -29.28 5.53
N ALA A 154 -3.05 -29.75 4.91
CA ALA A 154 -4.41 -29.45 5.31
C ALA A 154 -4.65 -29.89 6.76
N ARG A 155 -5.29 -29.01 7.53
CA ARG A 155 -5.52 -29.22 8.95
C ARG A 155 -6.24 -30.56 9.20
N ASN A 156 -5.62 -31.45 9.99
CA ASN A 156 -6.07 -32.82 10.32
C ASN A 156 -5.97 -33.87 9.20
N TYR A 157 -5.37 -33.54 8.06
CA TYR A 157 -5.15 -34.46 6.95
C TYR A 157 -3.71 -34.31 6.44
N PRO A 158 -2.72 -34.93 7.11
CA PRO A 158 -1.30 -34.69 6.85
C PRO A 158 -0.81 -35.13 5.45
N HIS A 159 -1.64 -35.87 4.70
CA HIS A 159 -1.36 -36.32 3.34
C HIS A 159 -2.02 -35.46 2.26
N ILE A 160 -2.79 -34.44 2.63
CA ILE A 160 -3.39 -33.47 1.71
C ILE A 160 -2.62 -32.17 1.87
N PHE A 161 -2.13 -31.62 0.76
CA PHE A 161 -1.40 -30.36 0.74
C PHE A 161 -2.15 -29.33 -0.10
N ALA A 162 -2.03 -28.06 0.26
CA ALA A 162 -2.56 -26.96 -0.55
C ALA A 162 -1.61 -25.77 -0.52
N ALA A 163 -1.45 -25.10 -1.67
CA ALA A 163 -0.51 -24.01 -1.86
C ALA A 163 -1.15 -22.90 -2.71
N GLY A 164 -0.71 -21.65 -2.51
CA GLY A 164 -1.20 -20.49 -3.22
C GLY A 164 -2.58 -20.01 -2.77
N ASP A 165 -3.31 -19.38 -3.68
CA ASP A 165 -4.54 -18.63 -3.38
C ASP A 165 -5.69 -19.49 -2.83
N CYS A 166 -5.65 -20.81 -3.03
CA CYS A 166 -6.70 -21.72 -2.58
C CYS A 166 -6.65 -22.02 -1.08
N CYS A 167 -5.54 -21.70 -0.41
CA CYS A 167 -5.33 -22.01 1.00
C CYS A 167 -4.92 -20.79 1.82
N LYS A 168 -5.08 -20.93 3.12
CA LYS A 168 -4.67 -19.97 4.12
C LYS A 168 -3.83 -20.71 5.16
N LEU A 169 -2.63 -20.21 5.40
CA LEU A 169 -1.78 -20.69 6.49
C LEU A 169 -2.51 -20.50 7.82
N GLU A 170 -2.64 -21.61 8.53
CA GLU A 170 -3.02 -21.67 9.92
C GLU A 170 -1.99 -20.85 10.68
N SER A 171 -2.52 -19.83 11.29
CA SER A 171 -1.78 -18.66 11.66
C SER A 171 -0.68 -18.99 12.68
N ARG A 172 0.59 -18.80 12.32
CA ARG A 172 1.56 -18.21 13.29
C ARG A 172 1.19 -16.76 13.59
N ALA A 173 0.55 -16.07 12.63
CA ALA A 173 0.20 -14.65 12.64
C ALA A 173 -0.92 -14.18 13.60
N THR A 174 -1.36 -14.99 14.57
CA THR A 174 -2.41 -14.62 15.56
C THR A 174 -2.06 -15.09 16.95
N VAL A 175 -0.81 -15.47 17.16
CA VAL A 175 -0.27 -15.68 18.49
C VAL A 175 0.15 -14.28 18.99
N HIS A 176 -0.79 -13.38 19.28
CA HIS A 176 -1.18 -13.18 20.67
C HIS A 176 -1.60 -14.48 21.37
N GLU A 177 -0.70 -15.46 21.53
CA GLU A 177 -0.78 -16.29 22.72
C GLU A 177 -0.45 -15.31 23.82
N LYS A 178 -1.52 -14.78 24.44
CA LYS A 178 -1.56 -14.12 25.74
C LYS A 178 -0.15 -13.92 26.33
N GLY A 179 0.57 -12.90 25.86
CA GLY A 179 1.89 -12.53 26.40
C GLY A 179 3.12 -12.65 25.49
N SER A 180 3.02 -13.06 24.22
CA SER A 180 4.15 -12.90 23.28
C SER A 180 4.13 -11.51 22.62
N ASP A 181 5.15 -10.69 22.90
CA ASP A 181 5.42 -9.39 22.27
C ASP A 181 5.86 -9.50 20.80
N ASP A 182 5.56 -10.61 20.12
CA ASP A 182 6.15 -10.96 18.83
C ASP A 182 5.11 -10.99 17.72
N ILE A 183 4.86 -9.81 17.14
CA ILE A 183 4.09 -9.72 15.91
C ILE A 183 4.99 -10.08 14.74
N HIS A 184 4.73 -11.22 14.12
CA HIS A 184 5.43 -11.62 12.90
C HIS A 184 5.25 -10.58 11.79
N ALA A 185 6.37 -10.12 11.21
CA ALA A 185 6.37 -9.18 10.09
C ALA A 185 5.77 -9.78 8.81
N TRP A 186 5.82 -11.11 8.68
CA TRP A 186 5.15 -11.82 7.61
C TRP A 186 3.63 -11.91 7.76
N PHE A 187 2.94 -11.86 6.63
CA PHE A 187 1.55 -12.23 6.50
C PHE A 187 1.26 -12.76 5.11
N GLN A 188 0.20 -13.55 5.01
CA GLN A 188 -0.20 -14.12 3.73
C GLN A 188 -0.95 -13.10 2.86
N MET A 189 -0.57 -13.03 1.59
CA MET A 189 -1.26 -12.27 0.54
C MET A 189 -1.27 -13.12 -0.75
N GLN A 190 -2.31 -12.99 -1.58
CA GLN A 190 -2.36 -13.65 -2.88
C GLN A 190 -1.33 -13.02 -3.84
N LEU A 191 -0.11 -13.55 -3.82
CA LEU A 191 1.01 -13.10 -4.65
C LEU A 191 1.66 -14.30 -5.33
N TRP A 192 2.13 -14.08 -6.55
CA TRP A 192 2.85 -15.10 -7.32
C TRP A 192 4.08 -15.63 -6.56
N SER A 193 4.85 -14.75 -5.92
CA SER A 193 6.04 -15.14 -5.15
C SER A 193 5.69 -16.03 -3.96
N GLN A 194 4.63 -15.70 -3.21
CA GLN A 194 4.16 -16.54 -2.12
C GLN A 194 3.65 -17.88 -2.64
N ALA A 195 2.87 -17.90 -3.72
CA ALA A 195 2.39 -19.15 -4.32
C ALA A 195 3.54 -20.06 -4.79
N GLN A 196 4.60 -19.48 -5.36
CA GLN A 196 5.81 -20.21 -5.74
C GLN A 196 6.52 -20.81 -4.51
N GLN A 197 6.78 -20.00 -3.48
CA GLN A 197 7.38 -20.45 -2.22
C GLN A 197 6.54 -21.56 -1.59
N MET A 198 5.22 -21.38 -1.57
CA MET A 198 4.29 -22.38 -1.05
C MET A 198 4.41 -23.69 -1.84
N GLY A 199 4.42 -23.64 -3.17
CA GLY A 199 4.60 -24.84 -3.99
C GLY A 199 5.91 -25.57 -3.69
N TRP A 200 6.99 -24.82 -3.46
CA TRP A 200 8.29 -25.38 -3.11
C TRP A 200 8.27 -26.06 -1.73
N ILE A 201 7.71 -25.40 -0.71
CA ILE A 201 7.57 -25.94 0.65
C ILE A 201 6.70 -27.19 0.66
N ALA A 202 5.57 -27.20 -0.06
CA ALA A 202 4.72 -28.38 -0.18
C ALA A 202 5.49 -29.56 -0.79
N ALA A 203 6.32 -29.32 -1.82
CA ALA A 203 7.12 -30.38 -2.43
C ALA A 203 8.15 -30.96 -1.46
N HIS A 204 8.84 -30.11 -0.68
CA HIS A 204 9.78 -30.55 0.36
C HIS A 204 9.06 -31.35 1.46
N ALA A 205 7.93 -30.84 1.94
CA ALA A 205 7.13 -31.51 2.97
C ALA A 205 6.52 -32.85 2.50
N MET A 206 6.36 -33.06 1.19
CA MET A 206 5.98 -34.36 0.63
C MET A 206 7.16 -35.35 0.58
N PHE A 207 8.39 -34.87 0.50
CA PHE A 207 9.59 -35.69 0.36
C PHE A 207 10.20 -36.10 1.69
N TYR A 208 10.27 -35.17 2.65
CA TYR A 208 10.89 -35.40 3.96
C TYR A 208 9.90 -36.00 4.96
N ASP A 209 10.41 -36.89 5.83
CA ASP A 209 9.66 -37.30 7.02
C ASP A 209 9.52 -36.06 7.92
N PRO A 210 8.33 -35.79 8.50
CA PRO A 210 8.15 -34.69 9.43
C PRO A 210 9.15 -34.61 10.59
N LYS A 211 9.76 -35.74 10.98
CA LYS A 211 10.80 -35.79 12.01
C LYS A 211 12.13 -35.19 11.57
N ASP A 212 12.35 -35.06 10.26
CA ASP A 212 13.60 -34.58 9.67
C ASP A 212 13.48 -33.13 9.18
N TYR A 213 12.33 -32.47 9.36
CA TYR A 213 12.10 -31.10 8.88
C TYR A 213 13.09 -30.07 9.45
N GLU A 214 13.57 -30.25 10.68
CA GLU A 214 14.60 -29.36 11.27
C GLU A 214 15.95 -29.44 10.56
N ASN A 215 16.20 -30.51 9.78
CA ASN A 215 17.41 -30.68 9.00
C ASN A 215 17.30 -30.04 7.60
N ASP A 216 16.11 -29.60 7.20
CA ASP A 216 15.90 -28.91 5.93
C ASP A 216 15.92 -27.40 6.14
N VAL A 217 17.08 -26.79 5.85
CA VAL A 217 17.29 -25.34 5.91
C VAL A 217 16.25 -24.55 5.10
N HIS A 218 15.69 -25.16 4.04
CA HIS A 218 14.67 -24.52 3.21
C HIS A 218 13.30 -24.46 3.89
N LEU A 219 13.06 -25.23 4.96
CA LEU A 219 11.84 -25.17 5.76
C LEU A 219 11.96 -24.20 6.94
N CYS A 220 13.19 -23.88 7.39
CA CYS A 220 13.46 -23.13 8.62
C CYS A 220 13.21 -21.60 8.53
N PHE A 221 13.41 -20.97 7.37
CA PHE A 221 13.37 -19.51 7.20
C PHE A 221 12.13 -18.99 6.46
N ASN A 222 11.11 -19.83 6.31
CA ASN A 222 9.89 -19.40 5.65
C ASN A 222 9.03 -18.57 6.62
N TRP A 223 8.31 -17.61 6.05
CA TRP A 223 7.27 -16.86 6.76
C TRP A 223 7.79 -15.89 7.83
N GLU A 224 9.02 -15.36 7.69
CA GLU A 224 9.59 -14.38 8.63
C GLU A 224 9.23 -12.92 8.29
N LEU A 225 9.44 -12.53 7.02
CA LEU A 225 9.18 -11.19 6.50
C LEU A 225 8.27 -11.24 5.27
N PHE A 226 7.25 -10.39 5.25
CA PHE A 226 6.55 -10.10 3.99
C PHE A 226 7.43 -9.20 3.15
N ALA A 227 7.81 -9.64 1.94
CA ALA A 227 8.55 -8.82 0.99
C ALA A 227 7.91 -8.93 -0.40
N HIS A 228 7.62 -7.78 -1.01
CA HIS A 228 7.09 -7.71 -2.36
C HIS A 228 7.68 -6.53 -3.13
N VAL A 229 8.08 -6.79 -4.37
CA VAL A 229 8.57 -5.78 -5.30
C VAL A 229 7.68 -5.76 -6.52
N THR A 230 7.27 -4.56 -6.92
CA THR A 230 6.48 -4.32 -8.13
C THR A 230 6.88 -2.99 -8.76
N LYS A 231 6.24 -2.65 -9.88
CA LYS A 231 6.51 -1.43 -10.63
C LYS A 231 5.21 -0.76 -11.04
N PHE A 232 4.96 0.44 -10.53
CA PHE A 232 3.83 1.29 -10.94
C PHE A 232 4.34 2.53 -11.64
N PHE A 233 3.79 2.87 -12.81
CA PHE A 233 4.21 4.05 -13.60
C PHE A 233 5.73 4.17 -13.78
N ASN A 234 6.37 3.04 -14.08
CA ASN A 234 7.81 2.92 -14.22
C ASN A 234 8.65 3.18 -12.94
N LYS A 235 8.01 3.28 -11.77
CA LYS A 235 8.66 3.41 -10.46
C LYS A 235 8.71 2.09 -9.72
N LYS A 236 9.89 1.77 -9.19
CA LYS A 236 10.09 0.65 -8.27
C LYS A 236 9.24 0.89 -7.02
N CYS A 237 8.48 -0.11 -6.59
CA CYS A 237 7.68 -0.07 -5.38
C CYS A 237 7.98 -1.33 -4.57
N ILE A 238 8.38 -1.16 -3.33
CA ILE A 238 8.80 -2.23 -2.43
C ILE A 238 7.96 -2.14 -1.17
N PHE A 239 7.49 -3.30 -0.73
CA PHE A 239 6.64 -3.43 0.44
C PHE A 239 7.26 -4.47 1.37
N LEU A 240 7.58 -4.05 2.60
CA LEU A 240 8.22 -4.89 3.61
C LEU A 240 7.37 -4.97 4.88
N GLY A 241 7.33 -6.14 5.50
CA GLY A 241 6.63 -6.38 6.76
C GLY A 241 5.16 -5.95 6.73
N ARG A 242 4.66 -5.42 7.84
CA ARG A 242 3.32 -4.83 7.97
C ARG A 242 3.25 -3.42 7.37
N PHE A 243 3.65 -3.29 6.09
CA PHE A 243 3.79 -2.01 5.37
C PHE A 243 2.55 -1.11 5.38
N ASN A 244 1.37 -1.71 5.58
CA ASN A 244 0.09 -1.01 5.71
C ASN A 244 -0.62 -1.49 6.97
N GLY A 245 0.12 -1.67 8.06
CA GLY A 245 -0.42 -1.98 9.39
C GLY A 245 -1.29 -3.23 9.45
N GLN A 246 -1.06 -4.19 8.55
CA GLN A 246 -1.95 -5.34 8.40
C GLN A 246 -2.00 -6.14 9.69
N GLY A 247 -3.17 -6.21 10.33
CA GLY A 247 -3.34 -6.95 11.58
C GLY A 247 -2.77 -6.28 12.82
N LEU A 248 -2.16 -5.10 12.71
CA LEU A 248 -1.73 -4.30 13.85
C LEU A 248 -2.94 -3.62 14.49
N ARG A 249 -2.96 -3.58 15.83
CA ARG A 249 -4.04 -2.98 16.62
C ARG A 249 -3.47 -2.38 17.88
N ASP A 250 -3.89 -1.16 18.17
CA ASP A 250 -3.56 -0.52 19.44
C ASP A 250 -4.01 -1.37 20.61
N SER A 251 -3.21 -1.32 21.66
CA SER A 251 -3.51 -1.89 22.96
C SER A 251 -3.23 -0.85 24.05
N GLU A 252 -3.30 -1.28 25.31
CA GLU A 252 -2.90 -0.45 26.45
C GLU A 252 -1.41 -0.10 26.41
N PHE A 253 -0.56 -0.99 25.89
CA PHE A 253 0.90 -0.85 25.95
C PHE A 253 1.57 -0.61 24.60
N LEU A 254 0.91 -0.98 23.50
CA LEU A 254 1.42 -0.84 22.14
C LEU A 254 0.55 0.13 21.35
N LYS A 255 1.18 1.18 20.82
CA LYS A 255 0.63 2.12 19.84
C LYS A 255 1.37 1.98 18.53
N TYR A 256 0.76 2.47 17.46
CA TYR A 256 1.38 2.47 16.15
C TYR A 256 1.23 3.83 15.50
N ASN A 257 2.27 4.26 14.80
CA ASN A 257 2.25 5.48 14.01
C ASN A 257 2.97 5.24 12.67
N THR A 258 3.04 6.29 11.84
CA THR A 258 3.78 6.24 10.59
C THR A 258 4.79 7.38 10.51
N LYS A 259 6.02 7.07 10.10
CA LYS A 259 7.04 8.06 9.74
C LYS A 259 7.18 8.06 8.21
N MET A 260 7.13 9.23 7.57
CA MET A 260 7.16 9.35 6.11
C MET A 260 8.13 10.45 5.67
N LYS A 261 8.86 10.18 4.59
CA LYS A 261 9.69 11.14 3.88
C LYS A 261 9.43 11.05 2.38
N MET A 262 9.35 12.19 1.73
CA MET A 262 9.13 12.29 0.28
C MET A 262 10.17 13.24 -0.33
N GLU A 263 10.89 12.76 -1.33
CA GLU A 263 11.86 13.55 -2.10
C GLU A 263 11.35 13.69 -3.53
N LEU A 264 10.62 14.77 -3.81
CA LEU A 264 9.94 14.98 -5.09
C LEU A 264 10.92 15.06 -6.27
N GLU A 265 12.07 15.71 -6.09
CA GLU A 265 13.10 15.84 -7.13
C GLU A 265 13.66 14.49 -7.56
N LYS A 266 13.91 13.59 -6.60
CA LYS A 266 14.37 12.22 -6.84
C LYS A 266 13.21 11.27 -7.16
N GLN A 267 11.97 11.73 -7.02
CA GLN A 267 10.75 10.93 -7.16
C GLN A 267 10.78 9.68 -6.25
N GLN A 268 11.17 9.90 -5.00
CA GLN A 268 11.31 8.87 -3.97
C GLN A 268 10.34 9.11 -2.80
N MET A 269 9.88 8.02 -2.19
CA MET A 269 9.08 8.06 -0.98
C MET A 269 9.43 6.89 -0.07
N ILE A 270 9.63 7.19 1.20
CA ILE A 270 9.86 6.22 2.27
C ILE A 270 8.71 6.39 3.25
N LYS A 271 8.00 5.31 3.56
CA LYS A 271 6.99 5.26 4.63
C LYS A 271 7.30 4.09 5.53
N LEU A 272 7.42 4.33 6.82
CA LEU A 272 7.59 3.32 7.84
C LEU A 272 6.32 3.23 8.69
N VAL A 273 5.96 2.01 9.09
CA VAL A 273 4.98 1.74 10.15
C VAL A 273 5.79 1.40 11.40
N VAL A 274 5.58 2.16 12.47
CA VAL A 274 6.37 2.04 13.70
C VAL A 274 5.45 1.65 14.85
N GLU A 275 5.87 0.64 15.61
CA GLU A 275 5.30 0.27 16.91
C GLU A 275 5.99 1.08 18.01
N VAL A 276 5.20 1.65 18.91
CA VAL A 276 5.65 2.38 20.10
C VAL A 276 5.16 1.64 21.33
N ASN A 277 6.09 1.23 22.19
CA ASN A 277 5.76 0.63 23.48
C ASN A 277 5.68 1.73 24.55
N GLU A 278 4.45 2.07 24.98
CA GLU A 278 4.15 3.15 25.93
C GLU A 278 4.80 2.96 27.31
N TYR A 279 5.10 1.72 27.70
CA TYR A 279 5.70 1.44 29.02
C TYR A 279 7.21 1.62 29.02
N THR A 280 7.87 1.27 27.90
CA THR A 280 9.33 1.27 27.79
C THR A 280 9.88 2.44 26.97
N GLY A 281 9.03 3.12 26.20
CA GLY A 281 9.42 4.14 25.22
C GLY A 281 10.13 3.58 23.98
N ARG A 282 10.20 2.25 23.83
CA ARG A 282 10.86 1.63 22.67
C ARG A 282 10.05 1.81 21.41
N GLU A 283 10.75 2.05 20.31
CA GLU A 283 10.17 2.17 18.98
C GLU A 283 10.75 1.12 18.05
N ARG A 284 9.91 0.47 17.24
CA ARG A 284 10.34 -0.60 16.30
C ARG A 284 9.64 -0.47 14.96
N VAL A 285 10.38 -0.68 13.88
CA VAL A 285 9.79 -0.71 12.54
C VAL A 285 9.07 -2.04 12.34
N MET A 286 7.78 -1.97 12.00
CA MET A 286 6.93 -3.13 11.73
C MET A 286 6.72 -3.36 10.24
N GLY A 287 6.92 -2.35 9.41
CA GLY A 287 6.81 -2.45 7.95
C GLY A 287 7.25 -1.19 7.23
N ALA A 288 7.50 -1.30 5.93
CA ALA A 288 7.97 -0.21 5.09
C ALA A 288 7.33 -0.22 3.69
N VAL A 289 7.13 0.97 3.12
CA VAL A 289 6.85 1.20 1.71
C VAL A 289 7.97 2.07 1.15
N LEU A 290 8.69 1.56 0.16
CA LEU A 290 9.78 2.27 -0.52
C LEU A 290 9.39 2.45 -1.99
N ILE A 291 9.38 3.69 -2.47
CA ILE A 291 9.08 4.04 -3.86
C ILE A 291 10.29 4.77 -4.44
N GLY A 292 10.69 4.37 -5.65
CA GLY A 292 11.90 4.86 -6.30
C GLY A 292 13.15 4.11 -5.84
N ASP A 293 14.32 4.64 -6.16
CA ASP A 293 15.61 4.03 -5.84
C ASP A 293 16.13 4.52 -4.48
N THR A 294 15.51 4.04 -3.40
CA THR A 294 15.75 4.58 -2.05
C THR A 294 17.06 4.14 -1.40
N GLY A 295 17.65 2.99 -1.79
CA GLY A 295 18.83 2.40 -1.12
C GLY A 295 18.52 1.68 0.20
N LEU A 296 17.41 2.03 0.86
CA LEU A 296 17.04 1.55 2.19
C LEU A 296 16.41 0.15 2.27
N GLU A 297 16.44 -0.65 1.20
CA GLU A 297 15.79 -1.96 1.16
C GLU A 297 16.30 -2.90 2.26
N GLU A 298 17.61 -3.12 2.29
CA GLU A 298 18.28 -4.01 3.24
C GLU A 298 18.21 -3.45 4.66
N THR A 299 18.42 -2.14 4.82
CA THR A 299 18.27 -1.46 6.09
C THR A 299 16.88 -1.66 6.70
N CYS A 300 15.82 -1.46 5.91
CA CYS A 300 14.45 -1.63 6.39
C CYS A 300 14.14 -3.10 6.73
N GLU A 301 14.64 -4.04 5.92
CA GLU A 301 14.55 -5.47 6.21
C GLU A 301 15.22 -5.81 7.54
N ASN A 302 16.44 -5.34 7.76
CA ASN A 302 17.19 -5.56 9.00
C ASN A 302 16.53 -4.91 10.22
N LEU A 303 16.00 -3.69 10.10
CA LEU A 303 15.26 -3.02 11.18
C LEU A 303 14.05 -3.85 11.63
N ILE A 304 13.31 -4.42 10.68
CA ILE A 304 12.11 -5.22 10.94
C ILE A 304 12.49 -6.58 11.54
N LEU A 305 13.42 -7.31 10.92
CA LEU A 305 13.80 -8.66 11.35
C LEU A 305 14.53 -8.66 12.70
N ASN A 306 15.45 -7.72 12.91
CA ASN A 306 16.21 -7.62 14.17
C ASN A 306 15.42 -6.95 15.29
N LYS A 307 14.25 -6.36 14.99
CA LYS A 307 13.42 -5.59 15.94
C LYS A 307 14.23 -4.50 16.65
N THR A 308 15.07 -3.84 15.86
CA THR A 308 16.00 -2.80 16.34
C THR A 308 15.20 -1.67 16.99
N ASP A 309 15.63 -1.27 18.19
CA ASP A 309 15.04 -0.15 18.90
C ASP A 309 15.53 1.17 18.27
N ILE A 310 14.61 1.91 17.66
CA ILE A 310 14.88 3.18 16.97
C ILE A 310 14.51 4.40 17.82
N SER A 311 14.06 4.22 19.06
CA SER A 311 13.60 5.31 19.93
C SER A 311 14.64 6.42 20.13
N LYS A 312 15.93 6.09 20.06
CA LYS A 312 17.04 7.05 20.18
C LYS A 312 17.11 8.10 19.08
N PHE A 313 16.45 7.87 17.95
CA PHE A 313 16.46 8.78 16.81
C PHE A 313 15.24 9.71 16.75
N GLY A 314 14.20 9.43 17.53
CA GLY A 314 13.00 10.26 17.59
C GLY A 314 12.32 10.46 16.23
N ASP A 315 11.73 11.64 16.04
CA ASP A 315 11.00 12.00 14.81
C ASP A 315 11.91 12.22 13.61
N ASP A 316 13.17 12.56 13.86
CA ASP A 316 14.19 12.79 12.84
C ASP A 316 14.82 11.50 12.29
N PHE A 317 14.27 10.32 12.57
CA PHE A 317 14.79 9.04 12.09
C PHE A 317 14.97 8.97 10.57
N LEU A 318 14.10 9.63 9.80
CA LEU A 318 14.20 9.68 8.33
C LEU A 318 14.92 10.94 7.82
N SER A 319 15.44 11.79 8.71
CA SER A 319 16.13 13.03 8.33
C SER A 319 17.46 12.76 7.61
N VAL A 320 17.98 13.79 6.92
CA VAL A 320 19.23 13.70 6.14
C VAL A 320 20.46 13.44 7.02
N ASP A 321 20.38 13.79 8.30
CA ASP A 321 21.51 13.69 9.23
C ASP A 321 21.69 12.28 9.82
N VAL A 322 20.68 11.40 9.65
CA VAL A 322 20.75 10.01 10.08
C VAL A 322 21.10 9.15 8.87
N ASP A 323 22.36 8.70 8.79
CA ASP A 323 22.74 7.66 7.84
C ASP A 323 22.18 6.32 8.34
N LEU A 324 21.13 5.86 7.68
CA LEU A 324 20.44 4.63 8.03
C LEU A 324 21.18 3.40 7.50
N GLU A 325 22.01 3.52 6.47
CA GLU A 325 22.81 2.42 5.93
C GLU A 325 23.94 2.04 6.92
N ASP A 326 24.58 3.04 7.53
CA ASP A 326 25.61 2.88 8.58
C ASP A 326 25.11 2.19 9.88
N MET A 327 23.80 1.98 10.05
CA MET A 327 23.28 1.31 11.25
C MET A 327 23.64 -0.18 11.33
N PHE A 328 24.00 -0.81 10.21
CA PHE A 328 24.19 -2.25 10.11
C PHE A 328 25.54 -2.69 9.51
N ASP A 329 26.42 -1.73 9.19
CA ASP A 329 27.82 -1.98 8.77
C ASP A 329 28.78 -2.18 9.97
#